data_AF-A0A397FYU5-F1
#
_entry.id   AF-A0A397FYU5-F1
#
_cell.length_a   1.000
_cell.length_b   1.000
_cell.length_c   1.000
_cell.angle_alpha   90.00
_cell.angle_beta   90.00
_cell.angle_gamma   90.00
#
_symmetry.space_group_name_H-M   'P 1'
#
loop_
_entity.id
_entity.type
_entity.pdbx_description
1 polymer ?
#
loop_
_entity_poly.entity_id
_entity_poly.type
_entity_poly.pdbx_seq_one_letter_code
_entity_poly.pdbx_strand_id
1 'polypeptide(L)'
;MTKNLSELIGKIISKQPKEVRDKRIPFYGNLYYRLKVLAENEETHIFFVYSNLVNQTLWRAITNSHYADKRYLFRAEKKKNGFILHNWQELKEENA
;
A
#
# COMPACT_ATOMS: atom_id res chain seq x y z
N MET A 1 -6.25 21.16 -0.18
CA MET A 1 -5.30 20.74 -1.23
C MET A 1 -5.62 19.32 -1.62
N THR A 2 -6.07 19.10 -2.85
CA THR A 2 -6.34 17.77 -3.38
C THR A 2 -5.00 17.06 -3.56
N LYS A 3 -4.75 16.00 -2.79
CA LYS A 3 -3.56 15.17 -3.01
C LYS A 3 -3.69 14.57 -4.41
N ASN A 4 -2.69 14.78 -5.28
CA ASN A 4 -2.62 14.10 -6.57
C ASN A 4 -2.38 12.61 -6.31
N LEU A 5 -3.47 11.85 -6.23
CA LEU A 5 -3.42 10.41 -6.11
C LEU A 5 -3.16 9.82 -7.49
N SER A 6 -2.16 8.94 -7.57
CA SER A 6 -1.90 8.10 -8.72
C SER A 6 -2.57 6.75 -8.50
N GLU A 7 -3.03 6.16 -9.61
CA GLU A 7 -3.57 4.80 -9.63
C GLU A 7 -2.53 3.85 -10.22
N LEU A 8 -2.45 2.64 -9.66
CA LEU A 8 -1.55 1.59 -10.12
C LEU A 8 -2.23 0.24 -9.97
N ILE A 9 -2.19 -0.59 -11.00
CA ILE A 9 -2.71 -1.96 -10.93
C ILE A 9 -1.54 -2.93 -10.70
N GLY A 10 -1.73 -3.90 -9.81
CA GLY A 10 -0.72 -4.92 -9.59
C GLY A 10 -1.08 -5.90 -8.48
N LYS A 11 -0.07 -6.66 -8.05
CA LYS A 11 -0.16 -7.61 -6.93
C LYS A 11 0.92 -7.38 -5.89
N ILE A 12 0.61 -7.63 -4.62
CA ILE A 12 1.60 -7.54 -3.55
C ILE A 12 2.44 -8.80 -3.55
N ILE A 13 3.76 -8.65 -3.73
CA ILE A 13 4.70 -9.76 -3.79
C ILE A 13 5.58 -9.86 -2.52
N SER A 14 5.59 -8.82 -1.68
CA SER A 14 6.30 -8.86 -0.38
C SER A 14 5.72 -7.82 0.58
N LYS A 15 5.78 -8.14 1.88
CA LYS A 15 5.41 -7.26 2.99
C LYS A 15 6.54 -7.27 4.02
N GLN A 16 6.89 -6.10 4.52
CA GLN A 16 7.85 -5.92 5.61
C GLN A 16 7.26 -4.99 6.68
N PRO A 17 7.18 -5.41 7.95
CA PRO A 17 6.86 -4.49 9.04
C PRO A 17 8.02 -3.50 9.25
N LYS A 18 7.67 -2.26 9.56
CA LYS A 18 8.62 -1.18 9.85
C LYS A 18 8.05 -0.29 10.94
N GLU A 19 8.95 0.41 11.62
CA GLU A 19 8.58 1.36 12.66
C GLU A 19 8.91 2.77 12.20
N VAL A 20 8.03 3.73 12.52
CA VAL A 20 8.29 5.14 12.30
C VAL A 20 9.39 5.61 13.26
N ARG A 21 10.54 5.98 12.70
CA ARG A 21 11.72 6.40 13.48
C ARG A 21 11.93 7.91 13.58
N ASP A 22 11.18 8.72 12.84
CA ASP A 22 11.29 10.18 12.95
C ASP A 22 10.58 10.66 14.22
N LYS A 23 11.37 11.09 15.21
CA LYS A 23 10.87 11.56 16.51
C LYS A 23 10.05 12.86 16.42
N ARG A 24 10.11 13.58 15.30
CA ARG A 24 9.44 14.87 15.12
C ARG A 24 7.98 14.72 14.70
N ILE A 25 7.56 13.53 14.26
CA ILE A 25 6.19 13.31 13.82
C ILE A 25 5.35 12.64 14.93
N PRO A 26 4.06 12.98 15.07
CA PRO A 26 3.19 12.44 16.12
C PRO A 26 3.04 10.91 16.14
N PHE A 27 3.52 10.23 15.10
CA PHE A 27 3.39 8.80 14.91
C PHE A 27 4.70 8.04 15.15
N TYR A 28 5.67 8.66 15.84
CA TYR A 28 6.91 7.98 16.25
C TYR A 28 6.61 6.68 17.01
N GLY A 29 7.33 5.61 16.69
CA GLY A 29 7.12 4.27 17.27
C GLY A 29 5.95 3.51 16.65
N ASN A 30 5.12 4.13 15.80
CA ASN A 30 4.00 3.42 15.17
C ASN A 30 4.50 2.43 14.11
N LEU A 31 3.81 1.28 14.05
CA LEU A 31 3.97 0.28 13.00
C LEU A 31 3.43 0.81 11.67
N TYR A 32 4.19 0.61 10.60
CA TYR A 32 3.74 0.74 9.22
C TYR A 32 4.25 -0.46 8.41
N TYR A 33 3.64 -0.73 7.26
CA TYR A 33 4.11 -1.77 6.36
C TYR A 33 4.75 -1.16 5.12
N ARG A 34 5.88 -1.74 4.72
CA ARG A 34 6.48 -1.56 3.40
C ARG A 34 6.05 -2.74 2.52
N LEU A 35 5.29 -2.46 1.48
CA LEU A 35 4.85 -3.43 0.49
C LEU A 35 5.71 -3.30 -0.77
N LYS A 36 6.02 -4.43 -1.39
CA LYS A 36 6.55 -4.51 -2.75
C LYS A 36 5.40 -4.95 -3.66
N VAL A 37 5.05 -4.11 -4.63
CA VAL A 37 3.98 -4.34 -5.59
C VAL A 37 4.60 -4.58 -6.96
N LEU A 38 4.22 -5.68 -7.60
CA LEU A 38 4.53 -5.94 -9.01
C LEU A 38 3.38 -5.41 -9.85
N ALA A 39 3.65 -4.38 -10.66
CA ALA A 39 2.70 -3.81 -11.60
C ALA A 39 2.58 -4.68 -12.86
N GLU A 40 1.56 -4.40 -13.68
CA GLU A 40 1.28 -5.18 -14.90
C GLU A 40 2.34 -5.02 -15.98
N ASN A 41 3.07 -3.90 -15.99
CA ASN A 41 4.23 -3.66 -16.84
C ASN A 41 5.53 -4.32 -16.31
N GLU A 42 5.41 -5.27 -15.38
CA GLU A 42 6.51 -5.97 -14.70
C GLU A 42 7.42 -5.08 -13.84
N GLU A 43 7.11 -3.79 -13.72
CA GLU A 43 7.84 -2.90 -12.83
C GLU A 43 7.47 -3.16 -11.38
N THR A 44 8.47 -3.03 -10.52
CA THR A 44 8.27 -3.13 -9.07
C THR A 44 8.19 -1.75 -8.45
N HIS A 45 7.16 -1.52 -7.63
CA HIS A 45 7.01 -0.31 -6.84
C HIS A 45 6.98 -0.61 -5.34
N ILE A 46 7.47 0.36 -4.56
CA ILE A 46 7.42 0.33 -3.10
C ILE A 46 6.24 1.16 -2.62
N PHE A 47 5.40 0.54 -1.81
CA PHE A 47 4.27 1.19 -1.15
C PHE A 47 4.52 1.23 0.36
N PHE A 48 4.22 2.37 0.96
CA PHE A 48 4.23 2.58 2.41
C PHE A 48 2.79 2.69 2.89
N VAL A 49 2.45 1.90 3.89
CA VAL A 49 1.08 1.83 4.43
C VAL A 49 1.11 2.14 5.91
N TYR A 50 0.51 3.27 6.26
CA TYR A 50 0.40 3.74 7.64
C TYR A 50 -1.03 3.52 8.12
N SER A 51 -1.19 2.97 9.33
CA SER A 51 -2.50 2.63 9.90
C SER A 51 -3.46 3.82 10.01
N ASN A 52 -2.94 5.04 10.14
CA ASN A 52 -3.71 6.27 10.24
C ASN A 52 -4.09 6.88 8.88
N LEU A 53 -3.60 6.35 7.75
CA LEU A 53 -3.85 6.86 6.40
C LEU A 53 -4.75 5.94 5.55
N VAL A 54 -5.14 4.79 6.10
CA VAL A 54 -6.00 3.81 5.45
C VAL A 54 -7.14 3.40 6.39
N ASN A 55 -8.22 2.86 5.84
CA ASN A 55 -9.31 2.34 6.66
C ASN A 55 -8.91 1.05 7.41
N GLN A 56 -9.66 0.72 8.46
CA GLN A 56 -9.37 -0.44 9.32
C GLN A 56 -9.43 -1.78 8.57
N THR A 57 -10.31 -1.91 7.58
CA THR A 57 -10.47 -3.13 6.76
C THR A 57 -9.21 -3.40 5.95
N LEU A 58 -8.70 -2.40 5.24
CA LEU A 58 -7.47 -2.47 4.46
C LEU A 58 -6.28 -2.75 5.39
N TRP A 59 -6.20 -2.04 6.52
CA TRP A 59 -5.14 -2.27 7.50
C TRP A 59 -5.12 -3.74 7.98
N ARG A 60 -6.27 -4.28 8.40
CA ARG A 60 -6.40 -5.68 8.83
C ARG A 60 -6.04 -6.65 7.72
N ALA A 61 -6.47 -6.40 6.49
CA ALA A 61 -6.15 -7.25 5.35
C ALA A 61 -4.63 -7.31 5.09
N ILE A 62 -3.92 -6.18 5.22
CA ILE A 62 -2.46 -6.16 5.11
C ILE A 62 -1.81 -6.86 6.30
N THR A 63 -2.24 -6.56 7.52
CA THR A 63 -1.68 -7.18 8.74
C THR A 63 -1.79 -8.70 8.66
N ASN A 64 -2.96 -9.22 8.28
CA ASN A 64 -3.26 -10.65 8.22
C ASN A 64 -2.81 -11.33 6.92
N SER A 65 -2.16 -10.60 6.00
CA SER A 65 -1.76 -11.14 4.69
C SER A 65 -2.94 -11.61 3.81
N HIS A 66 -4.15 -11.07 4.01
CA HIS A 66 -5.34 -11.37 3.21
C HIS A 66 -5.34 -10.63 1.86
N TYR A 67 -4.21 -10.68 1.16
CA TYR A 67 -4.00 -10.07 -0.16
C TYR A 67 -3.22 -10.98 -1.12
N ALA A 68 -2.83 -12.17 -0.67
CA ALA A 68 -2.07 -13.11 -1.47
C ALA A 68 -2.86 -13.48 -2.74
N ASP A 69 -2.13 -13.61 -3.85
CA ASP A 69 -2.64 -14.06 -5.16
C ASP A 69 -3.79 -13.24 -5.74
N LYS A 70 -3.98 -12.01 -5.25
CA LYS A 70 -5.02 -11.09 -5.70
C LYS A 70 -4.45 -9.90 -6.45
N ARG A 71 -5.24 -9.40 -7.41
CA ARG A 71 -4.97 -8.17 -8.15
C ARG A 71 -5.73 -7.02 -7.54
N TYR A 72 -5.09 -5.87 -7.48
CA TYR A 72 -5.66 -4.66 -6.89
C TYR A 72 -5.39 -3.43 -7.74
N LEU A 73 -6.36 -2.52 -7.76
CA LEU A 73 -6.16 -1.11 -8.11
C LEU A 73 -5.75 -0.35 -6.85
N PHE A 74 -4.49 0.06 -6.76
CA PHE A 74 -3.95 0.85 -5.65
C PHE A 74 -4.12 2.34 -5.94
N ARG A 75 -4.67 3.09 -4.98
CA ARG A 75 -4.72 4.55 -5.00
C ARG A 75 -3.71 5.10 -4.01
N ALA A 76 -2.71 5.81 -4.50
CA ALA A 76 -1.58 6.22 -3.68
C ALA A 76 -0.99 7.58 -4.05
N GLU A 77 -0.38 8.23 -3.07
CA GLU A 77 0.35 9.47 -3.26
C GLU A 77 1.81 9.17 -3.63
N LYS A 78 2.27 9.65 -4.79
CA LYS A 78 3.68 9.49 -5.22
C LYS A 78 4.61 10.34 -4.36
N LYS A 79 5.67 9.74 -3.84
CA LYS A 79 6.77 10.38 -3.10
C LYS A 79 8.11 10.04 -3.77
N LYS A 80 9.18 10.73 -3.36
CA LYS A 80 10.54 10.50 -3.88
C LYS A 80 10.99 9.02 -3.78
N ASN A 81 10.61 8.34 -2.71
CA ASN A 81 11.11 7.00 -2.38
C ASN A 81 10.06 5.87 -2.58
N GLY A 82 8.93 6.17 -3.24
CA GLY A 82 7.84 5.21 -3.44
C GLY A 82 6.47 5.86 -3.33
N PHE A 83 5.47 5.08 -2.97
CA PHE A 83 4.06 5.48 -2.93
C PHE A 83 3.53 5.38 -1.51
N ILE A 84 2.70 6.33 -1.07
CA ILE A 84 1.93 6.21 0.18
C ILE A 84 0.54 5.71 -0.16
N LEU A 85 0.20 4.50 0.29
CA LEU A 85 -1.10 3.90 0.02
C LEU A 85 -2.20 4.62 0.80
N HIS A 86 -3.27 4.98 0.12
CA HIS A 86 -4.46 5.56 0.72
C HIS A 86 -5.67 4.62 0.62
N ASN A 87 -5.78 3.88 -0.48
CA ASN A 87 -6.82 2.89 -0.65
C ASN A 87 -6.40 1.83 -1.67
N TRP A 88 -7.11 0.71 -1.68
CA TRP A 88 -7.04 -0.28 -2.75
C TRP A 88 -8.45 -0.74 -3.15
N GLN A 89 -8.56 -1.42 -4.28
CA GLN A 89 -9.78 -2.12 -4.67
C GLN A 89 -9.38 -3.43 -5.31
N GLU A 90 -9.92 -4.55 -4.80
CA GLU A 90 -9.70 -5.87 -5.40
C GLU A 90 -10.33 -5.89 -6.79
N LEU A 91 -9.56 -6.27 -7.79
CA LEU A 91 -10.04 -6.50 -9.15
C LEU A 91 -10.38 -7.98 -9.25
N LYS A 92 -11.66 -8.29 -9.43
CA LYS A 92 -12.08 -9.64 -9.78
C LYS A 92 -11.65 -9.91 -11.22
N GLU A 93 -11.15 -11.10 -11.49
CA GLU A 93 -11.10 -11.57 -12.87
C GLU A 93 -12.55 -11.65 -13.36
N GLU A 94 -12.91 -10.82 -14.33
CA GLU A 94 -14.12 -11.07 -15.09
C GLU A 94 -13.91 -12.41 -15.79
N ASN A 95 -14.78 -13.38 -15.49
CA ASN A 95 -14.78 -14.68 -16.16
C ASN A 95 -14.75 -14.44 -17.68
N ALA A 96 -13.65 -14.84 -18.31
CA ALA A 96 -13.55 -14.97 -19.76
C ALA A 96 -14.46 -16.11 -20.26
#